data_AF-A0A1Y4P0V0-F1
#
_entry.id   AF-A0A1Y4P0V0-F1
#
_cell.length_a   1.000
_cell.length_b   1.000
_cell.length_c   1.000
_cell.angle_alpha   90.00
_cell.angle_beta   90.00
_cell.angle_gamma   90.00
#
_symmetry.space_group_name_H-M   'P 1'
#
loop_
_entity.id
_entity.type
_entity.pdbx_description
1 polymer ?
#
loop_
_entity_poly.entity_id
_entity_poly.type
_entity_poly.pdbx_seq_one_letter_code
_entity_poly.pdbx_strand_id
1 'polypeptide(L)'
;MSRKFSSKLFFEAMNKLDDRYIEEVLQFNSSRKRYFSRRKRAVMMHRKHTLRLCPKNAANHRPLLLPAAAGLCLIVSAVFLGSRILHRDALPDVKEISGITVSGEGITIPPLQISLSAEDSGTSASMIPFFIYQGQVYTQYEILSDSTALLALTGEYLGTASGLIDEWTPDDGYVELAGSVSGDFYSAKGYEPSFMLLLKQDDGPSATYICGSGITLKYGSELFEERLHLSGYISAEYESRESWYYSQGIRHDIEFGQTDVLNSFISAMNSAEFIPTGSIPLDEGETSVYDDREIFHLYFHMPDSMTVELRLFEGGYVSFEGIPDVCVQVPDNIFEALVKNF
;
A
#
# COMPACT_ATOMS: atom_id res chain seq x y z
N MET A 1 40.10 -22.27 22.36
CA MET A 1 39.21 -23.20 21.61
C MET A 1 38.03 -22.41 21.09
N SER A 2 38.04 -22.04 19.81
CA SER A 2 36.95 -21.31 19.14
C SER A 2 36.20 -22.27 18.23
N ARG A 3 34.88 -22.41 18.42
CA ARG A 3 34.00 -23.15 17.52
C ARG A 3 33.66 -22.24 16.33
N LYS A 4 34.11 -22.65 15.14
CA LYS A 4 33.79 -22.01 13.87
C LYS A 4 32.31 -22.17 13.56
N PHE A 5 31.61 -21.06 13.36
CA PHE A 5 30.30 -21.01 12.71
C PHE A 5 30.54 -21.02 11.19
N SER A 6 29.85 -21.92 10.48
CA SER A 6 30.05 -22.13 9.03
C SER A 6 29.27 -21.08 8.24
N SER A 7 29.97 -20.13 7.61
CA SER A 7 29.43 -19.05 6.76
C SER A 7 28.66 -19.53 5.54
N LYS A 8 28.70 -20.83 5.22
CA LYS A 8 28.03 -21.41 4.06
C LYS A 8 26.51 -21.53 4.22
N LEU A 9 26.03 -21.79 5.44
CA LEU A 9 24.60 -21.87 5.77
C LEU A 9 23.91 -20.49 5.81
N PHE A 10 24.68 -19.43 6.09
CA PHE A 10 24.20 -18.04 6.11
C PHE A 10 23.99 -17.49 4.69
N PHE A 11 24.91 -17.76 3.77
CA PHE A 11 24.77 -17.35 2.37
C PHE A 11 23.65 -18.09 1.62
N GLU A 12 23.36 -19.36 1.97
CA GLU A 12 22.19 -20.08 1.43
C GLU A 12 20.84 -19.57 1.98
N ALA A 13 20.82 -18.97 3.17
CA ALA A 13 19.62 -18.37 3.75
C ALA A 13 19.35 -16.96 3.18
N MET A 14 20.40 -16.17 2.94
CA MET A 14 20.29 -14.81 2.40
C MET A 14 19.86 -14.79 0.92
N ASN A 15 20.38 -15.69 0.08
CA ASN A 15 19.92 -15.82 -1.31
C ASN A 15 18.46 -16.28 -1.43
N LYS A 16 17.89 -16.93 -0.39
CA LYS A 16 16.47 -17.31 -0.36
C LYS A 16 15.56 -16.19 0.16
N LEU A 17 16.11 -15.13 0.75
CA LEU A 17 15.33 -13.97 1.22
C LEU A 17 15.24 -12.88 0.14
N ASP A 18 16.29 -12.72 -0.66
CA ASP A 18 16.37 -11.71 -1.73
C ASP A 18 15.41 -12.00 -2.90
N ASP A 19 15.26 -13.27 -3.29
CA ASP A 19 14.31 -13.67 -4.34
C ASP A 19 12.83 -13.51 -3.90
N ARG A 20 12.54 -13.57 -2.59
CA ARG A 20 11.15 -13.49 -2.06
C ARG A 20 10.62 -12.06 -1.98
N TYR A 21 11.46 -11.12 -1.55
CA TYR A 21 11.06 -9.70 -1.46
C TYR A 21 10.84 -9.07 -2.86
N ILE A 22 11.61 -9.51 -3.85
CA ILE A 22 11.43 -9.10 -5.26
C ILE A 22 10.16 -9.73 -5.86
N GLU A 23 9.85 -10.99 -5.54
CA GLU A 23 8.57 -11.59 -5.92
C GLU A 23 7.38 -10.89 -5.25
N GLU A 24 7.48 -10.42 -4.02
CA GLU A 24 6.40 -9.71 -3.30
C GLU A 24 6.04 -8.36 -3.94
N VAL A 25 7.02 -7.53 -4.30
CA VAL A 25 6.75 -6.23 -4.98
C VAL A 25 6.22 -6.44 -6.40
N LEU A 26 6.72 -7.46 -7.10
CA LEU A 26 6.23 -7.82 -8.45
C LEU A 26 4.84 -8.47 -8.40
N GLN A 27 4.56 -9.28 -7.40
CA GLN A 27 3.26 -9.92 -7.20
C GLN A 27 2.21 -8.93 -6.70
N PHE A 28 2.54 -8.00 -5.79
CA PHE A 28 1.70 -6.87 -5.37
C PHE A 28 1.17 -6.08 -6.57
N ASN A 29 2.07 -5.72 -7.49
CA ASN A 29 1.70 -5.05 -8.73
C ASN A 29 0.88 -5.92 -9.69
N SER A 30 1.17 -7.23 -9.76
CA SER A 30 0.43 -8.19 -10.59
C SER A 30 -0.99 -8.45 -10.08
N SER A 31 -1.17 -8.47 -8.76
CA SER A 31 -2.42 -8.71 -8.04
C SER A 31 -3.31 -7.48 -8.13
N ARG A 32 -2.77 -6.28 -7.93
CA ARG A 32 -3.43 -5.00 -8.26
C ARG A 32 -3.89 -4.99 -9.72
N LYS A 33 -3.01 -5.25 -10.70
CA LYS A 33 -3.37 -5.30 -12.13
C LYS A 33 -4.49 -6.31 -12.44
N ARG A 34 -4.49 -7.48 -11.82
CA ARG A 34 -5.52 -8.54 -12.00
C ARG A 34 -6.86 -8.16 -11.36
N TYR A 35 -6.86 -7.61 -10.15
CA TYR A 35 -8.03 -7.06 -9.49
C TYR A 35 -8.69 -5.95 -10.34
N PHE A 36 -7.91 -5.00 -10.86
CA PHE A 36 -8.41 -3.94 -11.75
C PHE A 36 -8.94 -4.46 -13.09
N SER A 37 -8.33 -5.51 -13.66
CA SER A 37 -8.85 -6.15 -14.88
C SER A 37 -10.22 -6.78 -14.66
N ARG A 38 -10.44 -7.42 -13.49
CA ARG A 38 -11.72 -8.04 -13.13
C ARG A 38 -12.80 -7.00 -12.83
N ARG A 39 -12.47 -5.94 -12.09
CA ARG A 39 -13.40 -4.82 -11.80
C ARG A 39 -13.78 -4.05 -13.06
N LYS A 40 -12.84 -3.74 -13.97
CA LYS A 40 -13.15 -3.16 -15.29
C LYS A 40 -14.06 -4.06 -16.13
N ARG A 41 -13.88 -5.39 -16.11
CA ARG A 41 -14.77 -6.33 -16.80
C ARG A 41 -16.17 -6.37 -16.18
N ALA A 42 -16.28 -6.35 -14.86
CA ALA A 42 -17.57 -6.32 -14.15
C ALA A 42 -18.36 -5.04 -14.48
N VAL A 43 -17.71 -3.88 -14.46
CA VAL A 43 -18.31 -2.59 -14.84
C VAL A 43 -18.71 -2.57 -16.33
N MET A 44 -17.88 -3.12 -17.23
CA MET A 44 -18.23 -3.27 -18.64
C MET A 44 -19.40 -4.23 -18.89
N MET A 45 -19.50 -5.32 -18.13
CA MET A 45 -20.63 -6.26 -18.23
C MET A 45 -21.92 -5.64 -17.69
N HIS A 46 -21.86 -4.87 -16.61
CA HIS A 46 -23.00 -4.15 -16.07
C HIS A 46 -23.51 -3.10 -17.09
N ARG A 47 -22.60 -2.31 -17.69
CA ARG A 47 -22.94 -1.33 -18.74
C ARG A 47 -23.51 -1.98 -20.01
N LYS A 48 -23.07 -3.20 -20.38
CA LYS A 48 -23.65 -3.98 -21.49
C LYS A 48 -25.05 -4.52 -21.17
N HIS A 49 -25.36 -4.81 -19.91
CA HIS A 49 -26.71 -5.21 -19.50
C HIS A 49 -27.68 -4.02 -19.48
N THR A 50 -27.24 -2.84 -19.04
CA THR A 50 -28.06 -1.62 -19.06
C THR A 50 -28.32 -1.11 -20.49
N LEU A 51 -27.36 -1.28 -21.40
CA LEU A 51 -27.50 -0.89 -22.82
C LEU A 51 -28.35 -1.86 -23.66
N ARG A 52 -28.76 -3.03 -23.12
CA ARG A 52 -29.62 -4.00 -23.83
C ARG A 52 -31.13 -3.73 -23.67
N LEU A 53 -31.54 -2.70 -22.93
CA LEU A 53 -32.95 -2.37 -22.67
C LEU A 53 -33.51 -1.19 -23.49
N CYS A 54 -32.80 -0.70 -24.52
CA CYS A 54 -33.37 0.26 -25.48
C CYS A 54 -33.52 -0.37 -26.87
N PRO A 55 -34.73 -0.37 -27.48
CA PRO A 55 -34.89 -0.82 -28.85
C PRO A 55 -34.48 0.30 -29.80
N LYS A 56 -33.50 0.06 -30.68
CA LYS A 56 -33.29 0.88 -31.88
C LYS A 56 -33.17 -0.02 -33.10
N ASN A 57 -34.03 0.30 -34.06
CA ASN A 57 -34.16 -0.29 -35.38
C ASN A 57 -32.92 -0.05 -36.26
N ALA A 58 -32.67 -1.04 -37.12
CA ALA A 58 -32.13 -1.00 -38.48
C ALA A 58 -30.85 -0.21 -38.81
N ALA A 59 -29.80 -0.91 -39.26
CA ALA A 59 -29.40 -0.96 -40.67
C ALA A 59 -28.12 -1.80 -40.88
N ASN A 60 -28.07 -2.47 -42.03
CA ASN A 60 -27.03 -3.38 -42.52
C ASN A 60 -25.65 -2.72 -42.69
N HIS A 61 -24.55 -3.49 -42.52
CA HIS A 61 -23.48 -3.68 -43.51
C HIS A 61 -22.55 -4.85 -43.10
N ARG A 62 -22.00 -5.56 -44.10
CA ARG A 62 -21.34 -6.89 -44.06
C ARG A 62 -19.87 -6.85 -43.56
N PRO A 63 -19.29 -7.99 -43.09
CA PRO A 63 -17.89 -8.10 -42.72
C PRO A 63 -17.00 -8.56 -43.88
N LEU A 64 -15.71 -8.19 -43.87
CA LEU A 64 -14.68 -8.79 -44.71
C LEU A 64 -13.45 -9.15 -43.85
N LEU A 65 -12.85 -10.29 -44.20
CA LEU A 65 -11.91 -11.12 -43.46
C LEU A 65 -10.45 -10.64 -43.46
N LEU A 66 -9.70 -11.10 -42.43
CA LEU A 66 -8.23 -11.20 -42.35
C LEU A 66 -7.63 -12.09 -43.45
N PRO A 67 -6.30 -11.98 -43.69
CA PRO A 67 -5.43 -13.09 -43.30
C PRO A 67 -4.06 -12.68 -42.68
N ALA A 68 -3.45 -13.69 -42.05
CA ALA A 68 -2.20 -13.72 -41.30
C ALA A 68 -0.92 -13.71 -42.17
N ALA A 69 0.23 -13.42 -41.55
CA ALA A 69 1.53 -13.97 -41.97
C ALA A 69 2.54 -14.00 -40.80
N ALA A 70 3.26 -15.11 -40.70
CA ALA A 70 4.27 -15.46 -39.70
C ALA A 70 5.67 -15.54 -40.35
N GLY A 71 6.73 -15.52 -39.52
CA GLY A 71 8.13 -15.85 -39.86
C GLY A 71 9.10 -14.81 -39.28
N LEU A 72 10.31 -15.11 -38.79
CA LEU A 72 11.12 -16.33 -38.77
C LEU A 72 12.31 -16.13 -37.77
N CYS A 73 13.09 -17.18 -37.55
CA CYS A 73 13.99 -17.50 -36.43
C CYS A 73 15.47 -17.00 -36.46
N LEU A 74 16.10 -16.99 -35.26
CA LEU A 74 17.50 -17.31 -34.84
C LEU A 74 18.67 -16.39 -35.30
N ILE A 75 19.76 -16.11 -34.54
CA ILE A 75 20.92 -16.96 -34.13
C ILE A 75 21.87 -16.12 -33.19
N VAL A 76 22.20 -16.51 -31.93
CA VAL A 76 23.41 -17.20 -31.34
C VAL A 76 24.66 -16.34 -30.96
N SER A 77 25.14 -16.59 -29.72
CA SER A 77 26.54 -16.75 -29.21
C SER A 77 27.28 -15.67 -28.39
N ALA A 78 27.97 -16.21 -27.38
CA ALA A 78 28.67 -15.63 -26.23
C ALA A 78 30.18 -15.36 -26.45
N VAL A 79 30.85 -14.79 -25.42
CA VAL A 79 32.24 -15.03 -24.90
C VAL A 79 32.66 -13.79 -24.08
N PHE A 80 32.78 -13.80 -22.73
CA PHE A 80 33.82 -14.32 -21.81
C PHE A 80 35.00 -13.35 -21.47
N LEU A 81 35.20 -13.15 -20.13
CA LEU A 81 36.48 -13.14 -19.36
C LEU A 81 37.18 -11.82 -18.91
N GLY A 82 37.48 -11.72 -17.59
CA GLY A 82 38.67 -11.09 -16.97
C GLY A 82 38.43 -9.80 -16.13
N SER A 83 38.32 -9.81 -14.78
CA SER A 83 39.35 -9.95 -13.71
C SER A 83 39.80 -8.63 -13.03
N ARG A 84 39.35 -8.43 -11.77
CA ARG A 84 40.04 -7.92 -10.54
C ARG A 84 40.90 -6.63 -10.61
N ILE A 85 40.62 -5.64 -9.75
CA ILE A 85 41.41 -5.25 -8.53
C ILE A 85 40.83 -3.96 -7.89
N LEU A 86 40.75 -4.02 -6.55
CA LEU A 86 40.56 -3.00 -5.49
C LEU A 86 40.57 -1.51 -5.86
N HIS A 87 39.58 -0.77 -5.35
CA HIS A 87 39.80 0.11 -4.20
C HIS A 87 38.59 0.06 -3.25
N ARG A 88 38.94 0.05 -1.97
CA ARG A 88 38.12 -0.13 -0.78
C ARG A 88 38.21 1.21 -0.08
N ASP A 89 37.11 1.94 -0.03
CA ASP A 89 36.92 2.98 0.98
C ASP A 89 35.65 2.63 1.76
N ALA A 90 35.77 2.80 3.07
CA ALA A 90 34.91 2.21 4.09
C ALA A 90 33.55 2.91 4.16
N LEU A 91 32.47 2.11 4.21
CA LEU A 91 31.21 2.54 4.80
C LEU A 91 31.33 2.51 6.33
N PRO A 92 30.75 3.47 7.06
CA PRO A 92 30.34 3.22 8.42
C PRO A 92 29.09 2.31 8.41
N ASP A 93 29.15 1.38 9.34
CA ASP A 93 28.17 0.38 9.74
C ASP A 93 27.05 1.02 10.56
N VAL A 94 25.78 0.94 10.12
CA VAL A 94 24.60 0.89 11.01
C VAL A 94 23.49 0.08 10.33
N LYS A 95 22.96 -0.87 11.09
CA LYS A 95 21.82 -1.74 10.78
C LYS A 95 20.56 -1.11 11.38
N GLU A 96 19.75 -0.41 10.58
CA GLU A 96 18.46 0.18 10.99
C GLU A 96 17.40 -0.03 9.91
N ILE A 97 16.20 -0.43 10.31
CA ILE A 97 14.99 -0.22 9.51
C ILE A 97 14.25 0.95 10.17
N SER A 98 14.14 2.05 9.40
CA SER A 98 13.15 3.14 9.47
C SER A 98 13.32 4.32 10.44
N GLY A 99 14.40 4.48 11.22
CA GLY A 99 14.67 5.74 11.95
C GLY A 99 13.53 6.27 12.86
N ILE A 100 12.56 5.41 13.20
CA ILE A 100 11.42 5.73 14.06
C ILE A 100 11.93 5.94 15.47
N THR A 101 11.53 7.03 16.11
CA THR A 101 11.95 7.34 17.48
C THR A 101 10.76 7.26 18.43
N VAL A 102 10.99 6.69 19.61
CA VAL A 102 10.00 6.56 20.67
C VAL A 102 10.41 7.46 21.84
N SER A 103 9.50 8.32 22.29
CA SER A 103 9.73 9.26 23.38
C SER A 103 8.47 9.40 24.26
N GLY A 104 8.54 10.17 25.34
CA GLY A 104 7.36 10.46 26.16
C GLY A 104 6.27 11.29 25.45
N GLU A 105 6.61 11.91 24.32
CA GLU A 105 5.70 12.63 23.44
C GLU A 105 4.98 11.71 22.44
N GLY A 106 5.41 10.44 22.33
CA GLY A 106 4.87 9.46 21.40
C GLY A 106 5.93 8.92 20.44
N ILE A 107 5.47 8.42 19.31
CA ILE A 107 6.28 7.87 18.23
C ILE A 107 6.40 8.87 17.11
N THR A 108 7.64 9.20 16.75
CA THR A 108 7.93 10.03 15.59
C THR A 108 8.34 9.16 14.42
N ILE A 109 7.54 9.22 13.35
CA ILE A 109 7.87 8.66 12.04
C ILE A 109 8.70 9.72 11.31
N PRO A 110 9.97 9.46 10.99
CA PRO A 110 10.79 10.46 10.31
C PRO A 110 10.17 10.81 8.95
N PRO A 111 10.44 12.00 8.39
CA PRO A 111 10.09 12.29 7.00
C PRO A 111 10.64 11.19 6.08
N LEU A 112 9.83 10.75 5.13
CA LEU A 112 10.23 9.73 4.18
C LEU A 112 11.43 10.23 3.38
N GLN A 113 12.60 9.65 3.65
CA GLN A 113 13.78 9.86 2.81
C GLN A 113 13.70 8.87 1.66
N ILE A 114 13.58 9.39 0.44
CA ILE A 114 13.65 8.55 -0.75
C ILE A 114 15.14 8.32 -1.01
N SER A 115 15.64 7.13 -0.66
CA SER A 115 17.04 6.75 -0.89
C SER A 115 17.21 6.24 -2.32
N LEU A 116 18.08 6.90 -3.08
CA LEU A 116 18.13 6.80 -4.53
C LEU A 116 19.52 6.44 -5.01
N SER A 117 19.78 5.14 -5.03
CA SER A 117 20.82 4.58 -5.88
C SER A 117 20.73 3.07 -5.78
N ALA A 118 20.06 2.43 -6.73
CA ALA A 118 20.48 1.09 -7.13
C ALA A 118 21.77 1.25 -7.95
N GLU A 119 22.88 1.59 -7.28
CA GLU A 119 24.17 1.33 -7.90
C GLU A 119 24.28 -0.20 -8.08
N ASP A 120 24.20 -0.64 -9.33
CA ASP A 120 24.58 -1.96 -9.81
C ASP A 120 23.81 -3.21 -9.33
N SER A 121 22.63 -3.13 -8.71
CA SER A 121 21.93 -4.36 -8.28
C SER A 121 21.23 -5.14 -9.40
N GLY A 122 21.00 -4.55 -10.58
CA GLY A 122 20.27 -5.22 -11.67
C GLY A 122 18.81 -5.59 -11.32
N THR A 123 18.33 -5.14 -10.16
CA THR A 123 17.00 -5.42 -9.63
C THR A 123 16.06 -4.28 -10.04
N SER A 124 15.06 -4.61 -10.85
CA SER A 124 13.96 -3.72 -11.22
C SER A 124 13.11 -3.41 -9.97
N ALA A 125 13.39 -2.31 -9.28
CA ALA A 125 12.53 -1.83 -8.19
C ALA A 125 11.26 -1.24 -8.81
N SER A 126 10.06 -1.63 -8.33
CA SER A 126 8.84 -0.92 -8.68
C SER A 126 8.70 0.28 -7.75
N MET A 127 8.77 1.48 -8.29
CA MET A 127 8.55 2.69 -7.51
C MET A 127 7.08 2.78 -7.05
N ILE A 128 6.88 3.14 -5.78
CA ILE A 128 5.54 3.41 -5.21
C ILE A 128 5.00 4.71 -5.86
N PRO A 129 3.72 4.80 -6.23
CA PRO A 129 3.16 6.06 -6.72
C PRO A 129 3.18 7.15 -5.64
N PHE A 130 3.81 8.29 -5.90
CA PHE A 130 3.92 9.40 -4.96
C PHE A 130 4.09 10.76 -5.65
N PHE A 131 3.90 11.84 -4.89
CA PHE A 131 4.34 13.19 -5.26
C PHE A 131 4.72 14.02 -4.03
N ILE A 132 5.45 15.12 -4.26
CA ILE A 132 5.96 16.02 -3.22
C ILE A 132 5.09 17.28 -3.20
N TYR A 133 4.58 17.64 -2.02
CA TYR A 133 3.86 18.88 -1.79
C TYR A 133 4.18 19.47 -0.42
N GLN A 134 4.51 20.75 -0.39
CA GLN A 134 5.00 21.49 0.78
C GLN A 134 6.16 20.78 1.49
N GLY A 135 7.07 20.20 0.70
CA GLY A 135 8.21 19.45 1.21
C GLY A 135 7.87 18.11 1.87
N GLN A 136 6.63 17.64 1.76
CA GLN A 136 6.19 16.33 2.26
C GLN A 136 5.93 15.37 1.11
N VAL A 137 6.18 14.07 1.35
CA VAL A 137 5.91 13.01 0.38
C VAL A 137 4.53 12.40 0.65
N TYR A 138 3.69 12.39 -0.37
CA TYR A 138 2.38 11.77 -0.34
C TYR A 138 2.41 10.49 -1.17
N THR A 139 2.14 9.35 -0.56
CA THR A 139 2.13 8.03 -1.23
C THR A 139 0.71 7.57 -1.48
N GLN A 140 0.48 6.89 -2.61
CA GLN A 140 -0.86 6.43 -2.98
C GLN A 140 -1.44 5.48 -1.94
N TYR A 141 -2.68 5.76 -1.54
CA TYR A 141 -3.47 4.94 -0.63
C TYR A 141 -4.59 4.22 -1.40
N GLU A 142 -5.71 4.89 -1.69
CA GLU A 142 -6.89 4.27 -2.30
C GLU A 142 -7.11 4.73 -3.74
N ILE A 143 -7.35 3.79 -4.65
CA ILE A 143 -7.76 4.09 -6.03
C ILE A 143 -9.28 4.28 -6.09
N LEU A 144 -9.71 5.50 -6.39
CA LEU A 144 -11.11 5.86 -6.52
C LEU A 144 -11.65 5.43 -7.88
N SER A 145 -12.47 4.40 -7.88
CA SER A 145 -13.09 3.84 -9.10
C SER A 145 -14.49 4.38 -9.38
N ASP A 146 -15.09 5.09 -8.42
CA ASP A 146 -16.42 5.68 -8.50
C ASP A 146 -16.34 7.20 -8.70
N SER A 147 -17.02 7.70 -9.72
CA SER A 147 -17.13 9.15 -9.98
C SER A 147 -17.83 9.91 -8.86
N THR A 148 -18.69 9.24 -8.09
CA THR A 148 -19.41 9.85 -6.96
C THR A 148 -18.44 10.13 -5.82
N ALA A 149 -17.62 9.14 -5.43
CA ALA A 149 -16.54 9.29 -4.45
C ALA A 149 -15.58 10.42 -4.84
N LEU A 150 -15.15 10.45 -6.11
CA LEU A 150 -14.28 11.50 -6.63
C LEU A 150 -14.90 12.90 -6.47
N LEU A 151 -16.19 13.05 -6.79
CA LEU A 151 -16.90 14.33 -6.66
C LEU A 151 -17.07 14.74 -5.18
N ALA A 152 -17.39 13.79 -4.31
CA ALA A 152 -17.59 14.00 -2.88
C ALA A 152 -16.30 14.47 -2.20
N LEU A 153 -15.16 13.87 -2.56
CA LEU A 153 -13.86 14.15 -1.95
C LEU A 153 -13.11 15.35 -2.57
N THR A 154 -13.38 15.74 -3.82
CA THR A 154 -12.64 16.84 -4.46
C THR A 154 -12.88 18.16 -3.73
N GLY A 155 -11.83 18.72 -3.13
CA GLY A 155 -11.77 20.06 -2.55
C GLY A 155 -11.14 21.10 -3.49
N GLU A 156 -10.28 21.93 -2.94
CA GLU A 156 -9.60 23.04 -3.63
C GLU A 156 -8.43 22.51 -4.45
N TYR A 157 -8.16 23.15 -5.60
CA TYR A 157 -6.97 22.85 -6.39
C TYR A 157 -5.71 23.34 -5.66
N LEU A 158 -4.69 22.48 -5.58
CA LEU A 158 -3.45 22.78 -4.86
C LEU A 158 -2.22 22.80 -5.78
N GLY A 159 -2.24 22.04 -6.87
CA GLY A 159 -1.13 22.01 -7.82
C GLY A 159 -1.24 20.88 -8.84
N THR A 160 -0.18 20.69 -9.60
CA THR A 160 -0.06 19.64 -10.61
C THR A 160 1.25 18.89 -10.39
N ALA A 161 1.16 17.58 -10.15
CA ALA A 161 2.33 16.72 -10.03
C ALA A 161 2.91 16.42 -11.43
N SER A 162 4.23 16.43 -11.54
CA SER A 162 4.91 16.34 -12.84
C SER A 162 4.93 14.94 -13.45
N GLY A 163 4.96 13.89 -12.63
CA GLY A 163 5.12 12.50 -13.09
C GLY A 163 6.46 12.21 -13.76
N LEU A 164 7.48 13.03 -13.50
CA LEU A 164 8.79 12.93 -14.14
C LEU A 164 9.80 12.13 -13.32
N ILE A 165 9.48 11.77 -12.08
CA ILE A 165 10.35 10.92 -11.27
C ILE A 165 10.21 9.48 -11.75
N ASP A 166 11.34 8.80 -11.88
CA ASP A 166 11.49 7.37 -12.14
C ASP A 166 12.57 6.74 -11.24
N GLU A 167 12.84 5.45 -11.42
CA GLU A 167 13.84 4.70 -10.65
C GLU A 167 15.29 5.20 -10.82
N TRP A 168 15.53 6.12 -11.75
CA TRP A 168 16.85 6.62 -12.12
C TRP A 168 17.01 8.12 -11.87
N THR A 169 15.99 8.75 -11.27
CA THR A 169 16.02 10.18 -10.98
C THR A 169 17.04 10.46 -9.87
N PRO A 170 18.01 11.36 -10.09
CA PRO A 170 18.95 11.76 -9.04
C PRO A 170 18.26 12.55 -7.92
N ASP A 171 18.90 12.61 -6.74
CA ASP A 171 18.39 13.29 -5.54
C ASP A 171 17.91 14.73 -5.78
N ASP A 172 18.57 15.48 -6.65
CA ASP A 172 18.21 16.87 -6.97
C ASP A 172 16.94 17.01 -7.83
N GLY A 173 16.41 15.89 -8.35
CA GLY A 173 15.11 15.81 -9.01
C GLY A 173 13.91 15.76 -8.05
N TYR A 174 14.14 15.54 -6.76
CA TYR A 174 13.10 15.39 -5.72
C TYR A 174 12.72 16.76 -5.15
N VAL A 175 12.08 17.57 -6.00
CA VAL A 175 11.67 18.94 -5.69
C VAL A 175 10.16 19.07 -5.52
N GLU A 176 9.71 20.22 -5.04
CA GLU A 176 8.29 20.55 -4.90
C GLU A 176 7.51 20.31 -6.21
N LEU A 177 6.33 19.67 -6.10
CA LEU A 177 5.48 19.21 -7.22
C LEU A 177 6.07 18.10 -8.11
N ALA A 178 7.27 17.58 -7.80
CA ALA A 178 7.79 16.40 -8.46
C ALA A 178 7.12 15.13 -7.91
N GLY A 179 7.01 14.09 -8.74
CA GLY A 179 6.39 12.84 -8.37
C GLY A 179 6.53 11.78 -9.44
N SER A 180 6.23 10.53 -9.09
CA SER A 180 6.18 9.40 -10.02
C SER A 180 4.84 9.28 -10.77
N VAL A 181 3.89 10.15 -10.42
CA VAL A 181 2.57 10.27 -11.05
C VAL A 181 2.35 11.69 -11.53
N SER A 182 1.69 11.83 -12.69
CA SER A 182 1.29 13.14 -13.23
C SER A 182 -0.20 13.40 -12.99
N GLY A 183 -0.54 14.68 -12.81
CA GLY A 183 -1.92 15.14 -12.81
C GLY A 183 -2.19 16.22 -11.76
N ASP A 184 -3.37 16.82 -11.86
CA ASP A 184 -3.84 17.83 -10.92
C ASP A 184 -4.20 17.19 -9.58
N PHE A 185 -3.75 17.81 -8.48
CA PHE A 185 -4.12 17.39 -7.14
C PHE A 185 -4.82 18.50 -6.36
N TYR A 186 -5.63 18.04 -5.42
CA TYR A 186 -6.61 18.82 -4.68
C TYR A 186 -6.57 18.45 -3.21
N SER A 187 -7.06 19.33 -2.34
CA SER A 187 -7.41 18.93 -0.98
C SER A 187 -8.51 17.87 -1.01
N ALA A 188 -8.46 16.92 -0.08
CA ALA A 188 -9.54 15.96 0.14
C ALA A 188 -10.54 16.56 1.15
N LYS A 189 -11.80 16.76 0.74
CA LYS A 189 -12.85 17.30 1.61
C LYS A 189 -13.03 16.42 2.84
N GLY A 190 -13.02 17.04 4.02
CA GLY A 190 -13.13 16.34 5.30
C GLY A 190 -11.79 15.92 5.91
N TYR A 191 -10.68 16.09 5.19
CA TYR A 191 -9.34 15.74 5.65
C TYR A 191 -8.41 16.95 5.63
N GLU A 192 -7.47 16.97 6.58
CA GLU A 192 -6.40 17.96 6.58
C GLU A 192 -5.47 17.75 5.39
N PRO A 193 -5.16 18.80 4.60
CA PRO A 193 -4.25 18.67 3.45
C PRO A 193 -2.86 18.18 3.80
N SER A 194 -2.41 18.37 5.05
CA SER A 194 -1.16 17.84 5.58
C SER A 194 -1.17 16.33 5.81
N PHE A 195 -2.33 15.69 5.73
CA PHE A 195 -2.51 14.25 5.92
C PHE A 195 -2.95 13.56 4.63
N MET A 196 -3.98 14.06 3.95
CA MET A 196 -4.54 13.40 2.77
C MET A 196 -4.82 14.38 1.63
N LEU A 197 -4.38 13.98 0.44
CA LEU A 197 -4.63 14.69 -0.81
C LEU A 197 -5.29 13.77 -1.84
N LEU A 198 -5.95 14.39 -2.82
CA LEU A 198 -6.60 13.71 -3.94
C LEU A 198 -5.91 14.09 -5.24
N LEU A 199 -5.44 13.11 -6.01
CA LEU A 199 -4.86 13.35 -7.33
C LEU A 199 -5.76 12.78 -8.43
N LYS A 200 -6.05 13.62 -9.42
CA LYS A 200 -6.73 13.27 -10.67
C LYS A 200 -5.68 13.09 -11.76
N GLN A 201 -5.34 11.83 -12.04
CA GLN A 201 -4.39 11.52 -13.10
C GLN A 201 -4.99 11.86 -14.47
N ASP A 202 -4.15 12.38 -15.36
CA ASP A 202 -4.56 12.73 -16.74
C ASP A 202 -5.01 11.48 -17.51
N ASP A 203 -4.29 10.36 -17.36
CA ASP A 203 -4.49 9.10 -18.09
C ASP A 203 -4.62 7.86 -17.17
N GLY A 204 -5.20 8.04 -15.98
CA GLY A 204 -5.27 6.99 -14.97
C GLY A 204 -6.45 7.13 -14.02
N PRO A 205 -6.63 6.17 -13.09
CA PRO A 205 -7.66 6.32 -12.09
C PRO A 205 -7.23 7.38 -11.07
N SER A 206 -8.18 8.19 -10.62
CA SER A 206 -7.93 9.11 -9.50
C SER A 206 -7.68 8.31 -8.23
N ALA A 207 -6.85 8.85 -7.34
CA ALA A 207 -6.51 8.18 -6.10
C ALA A 207 -6.27 9.17 -4.97
N THR A 208 -6.46 8.71 -3.75
CA THR A 208 -6.02 9.42 -2.55
C THR A 208 -4.56 9.09 -2.25
N TYR A 209 -3.88 10.04 -1.64
CA TYR A 209 -2.49 9.92 -1.25
C TYR A 209 -2.34 10.42 0.18
N ILE A 210 -1.57 9.71 0.99
CA ILE A 210 -1.39 9.96 2.42
C ILE A 210 0.04 10.43 2.69
N CYS A 211 0.18 11.45 3.52
CA CYS A 211 1.44 11.82 4.16
C CYS A 211 1.53 11.08 5.50
N GLY A 212 2.11 9.88 5.46
CA GLY A 212 2.27 9.00 6.64
C GLY A 212 3.58 9.23 7.41
N SER A 213 4.39 10.19 6.99
CA SER A 213 5.75 10.41 7.48
C SER A 213 5.94 11.85 7.98
N GLY A 214 6.99 12.10 8.76
CA GLY A 214 7.23 13.42 9.35
C GLY A 214 6.20 13.81 10.42
N ILE A 215 5.53 12.83 11.01
CA ILE A 215 4.49 13.00 12.03
C ILE A 215 4.93 12.40 13.36
N THR A 216 4.38 12.93 14.44
CA THR A 216 4.46 12.32 15.78
C THR A 216 3.07 11.91 16.22
N LEU A 217 2.93 10.68 16.70
CA LEU A 217 1.68 10.10 17.16
C LEU A 217 1.85 9.53 18.57
N LYS A 218 0.99 9.94 19.49
CA LYS A 218 0.98 9.40 20.85
C LYS A 218 -0.13 8.38 21.05
N TYR A 219 -1.37 8.78 20.82
CA TYR A 219 -2.56 7.96 21.02
C TYR A 219 -3.24 7.63 19.70
N GLY A 220 -3.88 6.46 19.63
CA GLY A 220 -4.63 6.04 18.46
C GLY A 220 -5.66 7.07 17.98
N SER A 221 -6.27 7.84 18.91
CA SER A 221 -7.25 8.89 18.57
C SER A 221 -6.71 9.93 17.58
N GLU A 222 -5.42 10.25 17.65
CA GLU A 222 -4.80 11.23 16.76
C GLU A 222 -4.82 10.76 15.29
N LEU A 223 -4.77 9.44 15.05
CA LEU A 223 -4.86 8.88 13.70
C LEU A 223 -6.29 8.45 13.36
N PHE A 224 -6.86 7.56 14.17
CA PHE A 224 -8.11 6.88 13.84
C PHE A 224 -9.31 7.81 13.97
N GLU A 225 -9.30 8.78 14.89
CA GLU A 225 -10.41 9.72 15.05
C GLU A 225 -10.11 11.06 14.38
N GLU A 226 -9.05 11.77 14.79
CA GLU A 226 -8.80 13.15 14.32
C GLU A 226 -8.49 13.24 12.82
N ARG A 227 -7.80 12.24 12.26
CA ARG A 227 -7.40 12.22 10.85
C ARG A 227 -8.33 11.38 9.97
N LEU A 228 -8.82 10.24 10.48
CA LEU A 228 -9.60 9.28 9.70
C LEU A 228 -11.10 9.29 10.00
N HIS A 229 -11.55 9.94 11.09
CA HIS A 229 -12.94 10.02 11.52
C HIS A 229 -13.62 8.63 11.63
N LEU A 230 -12.86 7.60 12.02
CA LEU A 230 -13.23 6.19 11.89
C LEU A 230 -14.55 5.86 12.59
N SER A 231 -14.87 6.50 13.70
CA SER A 231 -16.14 6.30 14.42
C SER A 231 -17.39 6.68 13.59
N GLY A 232 -17.21 7.46 12.52
CA GLY A 232 -18.26 7.85 11.57
C GLY A 232 -18.57 6.82 10.49
N TYR A 233 -18.02 5.60 10.56
CA TYR A 233 -18.25 4.55 9.57
C TYR A 233 -19.74 4.22 9.38
N ILE A 234 -20.11 3.77 8.16
CA ILE A 234 -21.49 3.40 7.81
C ILE A 234 -21.70 1.89 7.69
N SER A 235 -20.63 1.15 7.36
CA SER A 235 -20.58 -0.30 7.34
C SER A 235 -19.13 -0.76 7.46
N ALA A 236 -18.93 -2.02 7.82
CA ALA A 236 -17.61 -2.62 7.86
C ALA A 236 -17.63 -4.04 7.29
N GLU A 237 -16.54 -4.42 6.64
CA GLU A 237 -16.29 -5.78 6.14
C GLU A 237 -14.97 -6.30 6.72
N TYR A 238 -14.77 -7.61 6.71
CA TYR A 238 -13.47 -8.22 6.97
C TYR A 238 -13.07 -9.21 5.86
N GLU A 239 -11.77 -9.41 5.72
CA GLU A 239 -11.14 -10.37 4.79
C GLU A 239 -10.03 -11.11 5.53
N SER A 240 -9.93 -12.43 5.37
CA SER A 240 -8.82 -13.19 5.95
C SER A 240 -7.50 -12.86 5.25
N ARG A 241 -6.38 -12.98 5.97
CA ARG A 241 -5.03 -12.83 5.38
C ARG A 241 -4.86 -13.68 4.14
N GLU A 242 -5.31 -14.94 4.15
CA GLU A 242 -5.18 -15.84 3.00
C GLU A 242 -5.93 -15.29 1.77
N SER A 243 -7.17 -14.83 1.96
CA SER A 243 -7.97 -14.24 0.88
C SER A 243 -7.27 -13.00 0.31
N TRP A 244 -6.78 -12.11 1.18
CA TRP A 244 -6.08 -10.89 0.79
C TRP A 244 -4.78 -11.20 0.04
N TYR A 245 -3.93 -12.03 0.63
CA TYR A 245 -2.60 -12.39 0.12
C TYR A 245 -2.68 -13.05 -1.27
N TYR A 246 -3.62 -13.98 -1.46
CA TYR A 246 -3.85 -14.61 -2.76
C TYR A 246 -4.83 -13.83 -3.66
N SER A 247 -5.25 -12.64 -3.25
CA SER A 247 -6.15 -11.74 -3.98
C SER A 247 -7.44 -12.42 -4.43
N GLN A 248 -8.01 -13.22 -3.53
CA GLN A 248 -9.27 -13.93 -3.75
C GLN A 248 -10.45 -12.96 -3.65
N GLY A 249 -10.37 -11.95 -2.79
CA GLY A 249 -11.39 -10.90 -2.63
C GLY A 249 -12.65 -11.42 -1.94
N ILE A 250 -12.51 -12.38 -1.04
CA ILE A 250 -13.60 -12.97 -0.25
C ILE A 250 -13.77 -12.10 1.00
N ARG A 251 -14.78 -11.21 0.94
CA ARG A 251 -15.11 -10.29 2.03
C ARG A 251 -16.43 -10.67 2.68
N HIS A 252 -16.51 -10.38 3.96
CA HIS A 252 -17.65 -10.71 4.80
C HIS A 252 -18.14 -9.44 5.53
N ASP A 253 -19.44 -9.15 5.40
CA ASP A 253 -20.07 -8.04 6.12
C ASP A 253 -20.03 -8.28 7.63
N ILE A 254 -19.73 -7.23 8.40
CA ILE A 254 -19.89 -7.24 9.85
C ILE A 254 -21.33 -6.83 10.18
N GLU A 255 -22.09 -7.73 10.81
CA GLU A 255 -23.51 -7.52 11.08
C GLU A 255 -23.77 -6.36 12.06
N PHE A 256 -24.88 -5.64 11.89
CA PHE A 256 -25.29 -4.51 12.74
C PHE A 256 -25.37 -4.86 14.25
N GLY A 257 -25.66 -6.11 14.61
CA GLY A 257 -25.67 -6.56 16.02
C GLY A 257 -24.29 -6.53 16.68
N GLN A 258 -23.22 -6.42 15.89
CA GLN A 258 -21.83 -6.34 16.35
C GLN A 258 -21.33 -4.89 16.43
N THR A 259 -22.20 -3.90 16.18
CA THR A 259 -21.86 -2.47 16.25
C THR A 259 -21.30 -2.08 17.63
N ASP A 260 -21.82 -2.64 18.71
CA ASP A 260 -21.29 -2.39 20.06
C ASP A 260 -19.87 -2.96 20.25
N VAL A 261 -19.57 -4.09 19.61
CA VAL A 261 -18.24 -4.72 19.63
C VAL A 261 -17.26 -3.87 18.81
N LEU A 262 -17.65 -3.45 17.60
CA LEU A 262 -16.86 -2.54 16.77
C LEU A 262 -16.59 -1.19 17.46
N ASN A 263 -17.63 -0.58 18.03
CA ASN A 263 -17.48 0.69 18.74
C ASN A 263 -16.57 0.55 19.97
N SER A 264 -16.67 -0.55 20.71
CA SER A 264 -15.77 -0.84 21.83
C SER A 264 -14.33 -1.03 21.36
N PHE A 265 -14.14 -1.71 20.22
CA PHE A 265 -12.84 -1.89 19.59
C PHE A 265 -12.23 -0.55 19.14
N ILE A 266 -12.98 0.29 18.42
CA ILE A 266 -12.54 1.63 17.99
C ILE A 266 -12.20 2.49 19.21
N SER A 267 -13.05 2.48 20.25
CA SER A 267 -12.78 3.22 21.49
C SER A 267 -11.49 2.76 22.17
N ALA A 268 -11.20 1.46 22.16
CA ALA A 268 -9.98 0.92 22.73
C ALA A 268 -8.75 1.30 21.89
N MET A 269 -8.84 1.23 20.55
CA MET A 269 -7.80 1.73 19.65
C MET A 269 -7.49 3.20 19.91
N ASN A 270 -8.53 4.03 20.00
CA ASN A 270 -8.39 5.46 20.24
C ASN A 270 -7.68 5.79 21.57
N SER A 271 -7.81 4.92 22.57
CA SER A 271 -7.21 5.10 23.90
C SER A 271 -5.79 4.53 24.01
N ALA A 272 -5.37 3.67 23.07
CA ALA A 272 -4.09 2.99 23.11
C ALA A 272 -2.95 3.89 22.62
N GLU A 273 -1.76 3.70 23.20
CA GLU A 273 -0.54 4.36 22.72
C GLU A 273 -0.01 3.64 21.47
N PHE A 274 0.58 4.41 20.57
CA PHE A 274 1.28 3.84 19.42
C PHE A 274 2.57 3.13 19.85
N ILE A 275 2.85 2.02 19.17
CA ILE A 275 4.11 1.28 19.20
C ILE A 275 4.63 1.10 17.77
N PRO A 276 5.95 0.94 17.54
CA PRO A 276 6.43 0.56 16.23
C PRO A 276 5.91 -0.84 15.86
N THR A 277 5.42 -1.06 14.65
CA THR A 277 4.92 -2.38 14.21
C THR A 277 6.02 -3.44 14.31
N GLY A 278 7.26 -3.06 13.99
CA GLY A 278 8.44 -3.95 14.15
C GLY A 278 8.78 -4.33 15.60
N SER A 279 8.08 -3.78 16.60
CA SER A 279 8.22 -4.18 18.00
C SER A 279 7.23 -5.27 18.44
N ILE A 280 6.30 -5.66 17.56
CA ILE A 280 5.38 -6.79 17.82
C ILE A 280 6.23 -8.06 18.06
N PRO A 281 6.02 -8.77 19.19
CA PRO A 281 6.78 -9.97 19.50
C PRO A 281 6.58 -11.07 18.45
N LEU A 282 7.68 -11.72 18.10
CA LEU A 282 7.70 -12.90 17.23
C LEU A 282 8.12 -14.13 18.04
N ASP A 283 7.54 -15.29 17.70
CA ASP A 283 7.86 -16.58 18.29
C ASP A 283 9.07 -17.21 17.59
N GLU A 284 9.63 -18.26 18.20
CA GLU A 284 10.77 -18.98 17.61
C GLU A 284 10.43 -19.55 16.23
N GLY A 285 11.13 -19.04 15.21
CA GLY A 285 10.98 -19.48 13.82
C GLY A 285 10.20 -18.50 12.94
N GLU A 286 9.55 -17.50 13.52
CA GLU A 286 8.91 -16.40 12.79
C GLU A 286 9.95 -15.35 12.38
N THR A 287 9.71 -14.72 11.24
CA THR A 287 10.64 -13.76 10.62
C THR A 287 10.00 -12.45 10.22
N SER A 288 8.66 -12.39 10.15
CA SER A 288 7.92 -11.23 9.67
C SER A 288 6.57 -11.15 10.36
N VAL A 289 6.29 -10.01 10.99
CA VAL A 289 4.97 -9.73 11.60
C VAL A 289 3.86 -9.85 10.56
N TYR A 290 4.10 -9.40 9.33
CA TYR A 290 3.12 -9.46 8.25
C TYR A 290 2.90 -10.87 7.69
N ASP A 291 3.92 -11.73 7.77
CA ASP A 291 3.79 -13.09 7.25
C ASP A 291 3.25 -14.08 8.26
N ASP A 292 3.69 -13.89 9.51
CA ASP A 292 3.51 -14.88 10.56
C ASP A 292 2.39 -14.48 11.53
N ARG A 293 2.08 -13.19 11.69
CA ARG A 293 1.13 -12.70 12.72
C ARG A 293 -0.14 -12.04 12.19
N GLU A 294 -0.17 -11.62 10.94
CA GLU A 294 -1.37 -11.00 10.37
C GLU A 294 -2.50 -12.04 10.20
N ILE A 295 -3.71 -11.65 10.59
CA ILE A 295 -4.87 -12.56 10.59
C ILE A 295 -6.01 -12.06 9.69
N PHE A 296 -6.32 -10.77 9.75
CA PHE A 296 -7.46 -10.18 9.05
C PHE A 296 -7.16 -8.77 8.58
N HIS A 297 -7.82 -8.39 7.50
CA HIS A 297 -7.99 -7.01 7.08
C HIS A 297 -9.43 -6.59 7.40
N LEU A 298 -9.60 -5.42 8.01
CA LEU A 298 -10.89 -4.79 8.26
C LEU A 298 -11.04 -3.59 7.34
N TYR A 299 -12.19 -3.50 6.68
CA TYR A 299 -12.53 -2.42 5.77
C TYR A 299 -13.70 -1.64 6.36
N PHE A 300 -13.46 -0.40 6.78
CA PHE A 300 -14.52 0.51 7.21
C PHE A 300 -14.92 1.40 6.05
N HIS A 301 -16.19 1.34 5.65
CA HIS A 301 -16.75 2.21 4.63
C HIS A 301 -17.23 3.50 5.26
N MET A 302 -16.76 4.61 4.73
CA MET A 302 -17.00 5.94 5.27
C MET A 302 -18.11 6.66 4.47
N PRO A 303 -18.81 7.65 5.06
CA PRO A 303 -19.89 8.40 4.37
C PRO A 303 -19.46 9.11 3.08
N ASP A 304 -18.17 9.46 2.98
CA ASP A 304 -17.54 10.12 1.82
C ASP A 304 -17.10 9.13 0.72
N SER A 305 -17.43 7.85 0.88
CA SER A 305 -17.05 6.73 0.01
C SER A 305 -15.57 6.31 0.08
N MET A 306 -14.80 6.82 1.05
CA MET A 306 -13.49 6.26 1.40
C MET A 306 -13.62 4.91 2.08
N THR A 307 -12.58 4.09 1.95
CA THR A 307 -12.41 2.89 2.75
C THR A 307 -11.18 3.02 3.65
N VAL A 308 -11.36 2.89 4.96
CA VAL A 308 -10.24 2.77 5.91
C VAL A 308 -9.91 1.29 6.08
N GLU A 309 -8.71 0.88 5.67
CA GLU A 309 -8.20 -0.48 5.80
C GLU A 309 -7.30 -0.60 7.03
N LEU A 310 -7.72 -1.45 7.96
CA LEU A 310 -6.94 -1.83 9.13
C LEU A 310 -6.41 -3.24 8.95
N ARG A 311 -5.18 -3.46 9.40
CA ARG A 311 -4.54 -4.78 9.46
C ARG A 311 -4.55 -5.24 10.91
N LEU A 312 -5.01 -6.46 11.14
CA LEU A 312 -5.10 -7.06 12.46
C LEU A 312 -4.05 -8.16 12.58
N PHE A 313 -3.29 -8.11 13.67
CA PHE A 313 -2.29 -9.10 14.02
C PHE A 313 -2.66 -9.81 15.32
N GLU A 314 -2.22 -11.06 15.45
CA GLU A 314 -2.35 -11.80 16.71
C GLU A 314 -1.82 -11.01 17.91
N GLY A 315 -2.46 -11.14 19.07
CA GLY A 315 -2.08 -10.41 20.28
C GLY A 315 -2.64 -8.99 20.37
N GLY A 316 -3.64 -8.66 19.55
CA GLY A 316 -4.41 -7.43 19.67
C GLY A 316 -3.83 -6.22 18.95
N TYR A 317 -2.82 -6.41 18.09
CA TYR A 317 -2.20 -5.30 17.38
C TYR A 317 -2.99 -4.92 16.12
N VAL A 318 -3.09 -3.61 15.89
CA VAL A 318 -3.88 -3.03 14.81
C VAL A 318 -3.07 -1.92 14.14
N SER A 319 -2.81 -2.04 12.84
CA SER A 319 -2.17 -0.98 12.05
C SER A 319 -3.12 -0.44 10.99
N PHE A 320 -2.92 0.82 10.61
CA PHE A 320 -3.58 1.39 9.44
C PHE A 320 -2.72 1.13 8.21
N GLU A 321 -3.31 0.61 7.12
CA GLU A 321 -2.56 0.29 5.89
C GLU A 321 -1.84 1.51 5.31
N GLY A 322 -2.39 2.72 5.46
CA GLY A 322 -1.75 3.94 4.98
C GLY A 322 -0.51 4.38 5.78
N ILE A 323 -0.29 3.81 6.98
CA ILE A 323 0.90 4.07 7.82
C ILE A 323 1.31 2.75 8.52
N PRO A 324 1.91 1.79 7.79
CA PRO A 324 2.08 0.41 8.27
C PRO A 324 3.15 0.25 9.36
N ASP A 325 4.07 1.22 9.50
CA ASP A 325 5.22 1.12 10.41
C ASP A 325 4.87 1.33 11.90
N VAL A 326 3.64 1.75 12.20
CA VAL A 326 3.14 1.92 13.57
C VAL A 326 1.80 1.22 13.75
N CYS A 327 1.57 0.75 14.97
CA CYS A 327 0.32 0.10 15.36
C CYS A 327 -0.07 0.50 16.79
N VAL A 328 -1.31 0.20 17.16
CA VAL A 328 -1.77 0.21 18.55
C VAL A 328 -2.05 -1.21 19.03
N GLN A 329 -2.02 -1.44 20.34
CA GLN A 329 -2.44 -2.71 20.92
C GLN A 329 -3.75 -2.54 21.70
N VAL A 330 -4.78 -3.27 21.28
CA VAL A 330 -6.09 -3.31 21.94
C VAL A 330 -6.08 -4.41 23.01
N PRO A 331 -6.77 -4.24 24.16
CA PRO A 331 -6.87 -5.29 25.18
C PRO A 331 -7.42 -6.62 24.62
N ASP A 332 -6.81 -7.73 25.02
CA ASP A 332 -7.13 -9.08 24.51
C ASP A 332 -8.62 -9.41 24.56
N ASN A 333 -9.31 -9.05 25.64
CA ASN A 333 -10.74 -9.35 25.79
C ASN A 333 -11.61 -8.61 24.76
N ILE A 334 -11.20 -7.41 24.34
CA ILE A 334 -11.90 -6.61 23.31
C ILE A 334 -11.55 -7.16 21.93
N PHE A 335 -10.28 -7.45 21.68
CA PHE A 335 -9.82 -8.00 20.42
C PHE A 335 -10.42 -9.39 20.14
N GLU A 336 -10.40 -10.30 21.11
CA GLU A 336 -11.03 -11.62 21.00
C GLU A 336 -12.54 -11.51 20.80
N ALA A 337 -13.20 -10.54 21.44
CA ALA A 337 -14.63 -10.33 21.25
C ALA A 337 -14.92 -9.94 19.79
N LEU A 338 -14.07 -9.12 19.16
CA LEU A 338 -14.17 -8.80 17.74
C LEU A 338 -13.94 -10.05 16.88
N VAL A 339 -12.80 -10.71 17.04
CA VAL A 339 -12.38 -11.82 16.16
C VAL A 339 -13.28 -13.05 16.28
N LYS A 340 -13.89 -13.34 17.44
CA LYS A 340 -14.86 -14.45 17.60
C LYS A 340 -16.11 -14.31 16.73
N ASN A 341 -16.34 -13.14 16.16
CA ASN A 341 -17.44 -12.88 15.27
C ASN A 341 -17.07 -12.93 13.78
N PHE A 342 -15.80 -13.25 13.45
CA PHE A 342 -15.29 -13.45 12.09
C PHE A 342 -15.30 -14.92 11.66
#